data_AF-A0A564TFJ6-F1
#
_entry.id   AF-A0A564TFJ6-F1
#
_cell.length_a   1.000
_cell.length_b   1.000
_cell.length_c   1.000
_cell.angle_alpha   90.00
_cell.angle_beta   90.00
_cell.angle_gamma   90.00
#
_symmetry.space_group_name_H-M   'P 1'
#
loop_
_entity.id
_entity.type
_entity.pdbx_description
1 polymer ?
#
loop_
_entity_poly.entity_id
_entity_poly.type
_entity_poly.pdbx_seq_one_letter_code
_entity_poly.pdbx_strand_id
1 'polypeptide(L)'
;MADKFKKSIYLAGELINIYDECSNKERNRSFSGRVADIADRYAILMALTEVPELAAGEKVILGEAVLGGFIDRNKIRYLPDSIRDTEMQGADVLAGEVEQLDYAQRLKLIESLKI
;
A
#
# COMPACT_ATOMS: atom_id res chain seq x y z
N MET A 1 -27.84 -15.72 2.67
CA MET A 1 -27.02 -14.58 2.18
C MET A 1 -25.77 -14.35 3.04
N ALA A 2 -25.84 -14.42 4.37
CA ALA A 2 -24.68 -14.22 5.25
C ALA A 2 -23.51 -15.20 4.97
N ASP A 3 -23.79 -16.47 4.67
CA ASP A 3 -22.74 -17.47 4.39
C ASP A 3 -21.87 -17.16 3.17
N LYS A 4 -22.37 -16.37 2.21
CA LYS A 4 -21.55 -15.93 1.06
C LYS A 4 -20.34 -15.11 1.52
N PHE A 5 -20.50 -14.33 2.60
CA PHE A 5 -19.51 -13.39 3.11
C PHE A 5 -18.70 -13.96 4.28
N LYS A 6 -19.05 -15.15 4.77
CA LYS A 6 -18.30 -15.83 5.82
C LYS A 6 -17.15 -16.60 5.19
N LYS A 7 -15.96 -16.01 5.23
CA LYS A 7 -14.71 -16.61 4.73
C LYS A 7 -13.75 -16.82 5.89
N SER A 8 -13.06 -17.96 5.90
CA SER A 8 -11.94 -18.21 6.80
C SER A 8 -10.68 -17.59 6.22
N ILE A 9 -9.92 -16.89 7.04
CA ILE A 9 -8.62 -16.30 6.68
C ILE A 9 -7.56 -16.79 7.66
N TYR A 10 -6.35 -17.04 7.17
CA TYR A 10 -5.21 -17.27 8.04
C TYR A 10 -4.70 -15.93 8.57
N LEU A 11 -4.39 -15.87 9.86
CA LEU A 11 -3.80 -14.67 10.46
C LEU A 11 -2.30 -14.64 10.14
N ALA A 12 -1.87 -13.55 9.52
CA ALA A 12 -0.47 -13.27 9.21
C ALA A 12 -0.23 -11.76 9.23
N GLY A 13 1.01 -11.35 9.50
CA GLY A 13 1.39 -9.93 9.57
C GLY A 13 0.50 -9.14 10.54
N GLU A 14 0.06 -7.95 10.11
CA GLU A 14 -0.76 -7.04 10.94
C GLU A 14 -2.12 -7.63 11.35
N LEU A 15 -2.62 -8.66 10.68
CA LEU A 15 -3.87 -9.32 11.10
C LEU A 15 -3.75 -9.99 12.47
N ILE A 16 -2.55 -10.42 12.87
CA ILE A 16 -2.30 -10.99 14.21
C ILE A 16 -2.48 -9.91 15.27
N ASN A 17 -1.84 -8.76 15.09
CA ASN A 17 -1.95 -7.62 16.02
C ASN A 17 -3.41 -7.15 16.14
N ILE A 18 -4.11 -7.02 15.01
CA ILE A 18 -5.52 -6.62 15.00
C ILE A 18 -6.40 -7.64 15.74
N TYR A 19 -6.12 -8.93 15.59
CA TYR A 19 -6.84 -9.99 16.30
C TYR A 19 -6.59 -9.91 17.81
N ASP A 20 -5.33 -9.74 18.22
CA ASP A 20 -4.95 -9.64 19.62
C ASP A 20 -5.63 -8.44 20.30
N GLU A 21 -5.58 -7.24 19.69
CA GLU A 21 -6.26 -6.02 20.17
C GLU A 21 -7.78 -6.20 20.40
N CYS A 22 -8.42 -7.02 19.57
CA CYS A 22 -9.86 -7.27 19.68
C CYS A 22 -10.18 -8.39 20.69
N SER A 23 -9.33 -9.41 20.76
CA SER A 23 -9.53 -10.60 21.61
C SER A 23 -9.22 -10.33 23.07
N ASN A 24 -8.20 -9.51 23.36
CA ASN A 24 -7.83 -9.08 24.72
C ASN A 24 -8.72 -7.94 25.26
N LYS A 25 -9.71 -7.48 24.46
CA LYS A 25 -10.65 -6.40 24.76
C LYS A 25 -10.00 -5.02 24.96
N GLU A 26 -8.78 -4.79 24.48
CA GLU A 26 -8.22 -3.43 24.33
C GLU A 26 -9.09 -2.57 23.40
N ARG A 27 -9.76 -3.21 22.44
CA ARG A 27 -10.83 -2.61 21.66
C ARG A 27 -12.14 -3.35 21.85
N ASN A 28 -13.20 -2.62 22.18
CA ASN A 28 -14.57 -3.15 22.19
C ASN A 28 -15.15 -3.24 20.77
N ARG A 29 -14.59 -4.12 19.95
CA ARG A 29 -15.03 -4.38 18.56
C ARG A 29 -14.67 -5.80 18.16
N SER A 30 -15.44 -6.39 17.24
CA SER A 30 -15.07 -7.69 16.66
C SER A 30 -13.86 -7.55 15.74
N PHE A 31 -13.08 -8.63 15.59
CA PHE A 31 -11.96 -8.69 14.64
C PHE A 31 -12.38 -8.28 13.22
N SER A 32 -13.47 -8.88 12.70
CA SER A 32 -13.99 -8.54 11.37
C SER A 32 -14.45 -7.08 11.26
N GLY A 33 -15.07 -6.54 12.32
CA GLY A 33 -15.48 -5.13 12.36
C GLY A 33 -14.29 -4.18 12.37
N ARG A 34 -13.18 -4.56 13.01
CA ARG A 34 -11.95 -3.76 13.02
C ARG A 34 -11.23 -3.79 11.68
N VAL A 35 -11.16 -4.96 11.03
CA VAL A 35 -10.59 -5.09 9.68
C VAL A 35 -11.40 -4.27 8.67
N ALA A 36 -12.73 -4.31 8.73
CA ALA A 36 -13.60 -3.49 7.87
C ALA A 36 -13.31 -2.00 8.05
N ASP A 37 -13.26 -1.50 9.28
CA ASP A 37 -12.95 -0.08 9.53
C ASP A 37 -11.59 0.36 8.97
N ILE A 38 -10.58 -0.51 9.05
CA ILE A 38 -9.24 -0.22 8.51
C ILE A 38 -9.30 -0.17 6.99
N ALA A 39 -9.94 -1.15 6.35
CA ALA A 39 -10.10 -1.19 4.91
C ALA A 39 -10.89 0.04 4.39
N ASP A 40 -11.96 0.44 5.07
CA ASP A 40 -12.73 1.64 4.70
C ASP A 40 -11.89 2.91 4.83
N ARG A 41 -11.14 3.07 5.92
CA ARG A 41 -10.22 4.21 6.10
C ARG A 41 -9.12 4.23 5.04
N TYR A 42 -8.60 3.07 4.68
CA TYR A 42 -7.61 2.93 3.61
C TYR A 42 -8.19 3.36 2.27
N ALA A 43 -9.38 2.86 1.92
CA ALA A 43 -10.06 3.24 0.69
C ALA A 43 -10.35 4.74 0.63
N ILE A 44 -10.79 5.35 1.74
CA ILE A 44 -11.00 6.80 1.85
C ILE A 44 -9.68 7.54 1.64
N LEU A 45 -8.60 7.14 2.33
CA LEU A 45 -7.28 7.76 2.17
C LEU A 45 -6.84 7.68 0.71
N MET A 46 -6.89 6.51 0.09
CA MET A 46 -6.51 6.34 -1.32
C MET A 46 -7.40 7.13 -2.28
N ALA A 47 -8.67 7.36 -1.97
CA ALA A 47 -9.56 8.17 -2.80
C ALA A 47 -9.28 9.68 -2.68
N LEU A 48 -8.84 10.14 -1.50
CA LEU A 48 -8.53 11.54 -1.23
C LEU A 48 -7.09 11.93 -1.61
N THR A 49 -6.19 10.96 -1.71
CA THR A 49 -4.79 11.20 -2.09
C THR A 49 -4.66 11.45 -3.59
N GLU A 50 -4.26 12.67 -3.94
CA GLU A 50 -3.92 13.07 -5.32
C GLU A 50 -2.45 12.78 -5.63
N VAL A 51 -2.18 12.26 -6.83
CA VAL A 51 -0.83 11.95 -7.33
C VAL A 51 -0.69 12.42 -8.77
N PRO A 52 0.53 12.76 -9.22
CA PRO A 52 0.77 13.08 -10.63
C PRO A 52 0.42 11.89 -11.53
N GLU A 53 -0.10 12.18 -12.72
CA GLU A 53 -0.32 11.15 -13.73
C GLU A 53 1.01 10.72 -14.35
N LEU A 54 1.36 9.45 -14.16
CA LEU A 54 2.56 8.88 -14.75
C LEU A 54 2.35 8.52 -16.22
N ALA A 55 3.32 8.87 -17.05
CA ALA A 55 3.45 8.39 -18.42
C ALA A 55 3.63 6.86 -18.46
N ALA A 56 3.40 6.26 -19.64
CA ALA A 56 3.51 4.81 -19.80
C ALA A 56 4.91 4.28 -19.43
N GLY A 57 5.98 5.00 -19.81
CA GLY A 57 7.35 4.62 -19.45
C GLY A 57 7.62 4.68 -17.95
N GLU A 58 7.12 5.71 -17.27
CA GLU A 58 7.27 5.87 -15.82
C GLU A 58 6.53 4.78 -15.04
N LYS A 59 5.37 4.33 -15.53
CA LYS A 59 4.65 3.18 -14.95
C LYS A 59 5.46 1.89 -15.05
N VAL A 60 6.21 1.69 -16.14
CA VAL A 60 7.10 0.54 -16.29
C VAL A 60 8.24 0.60 -15.27
N ILE A 61 8.88 1.77 -15.13
CA ILE A 61 9.96 1.98 -14.15
C ILE A 61 9.46 1.74 -12.72
N LEU A 62 8.31 2.34 -12.36
CA LEU A 62 7.70 2.13 -11.05
C LEU A 62 7.35 0.67 -10.82
N GLY A 63 6.84 -0.02 -11.84
CA GLY A 63 6.55 -1.45 -11.81
C GLY A 63 7.78 -2.29 -11.51
N GLU A 64 8.91 -2.00 -12.17
CA GLU A 64 10.19 -2.69 -11.92
C GLU A 64 10.67 -2.44 -10.49
N ALA A 65 10.60 -1.20 -10.01
CA ALA A 65 11.05 -0.82 -8.65
C ALA A 65 10.30 -1.54 -7.51
N VAL A 66 9.09 -2.04 -7.79
CA VAL A 66 8.26 -2.76 -6.82
C VAL A 66 8.12 -4.25 -7.13
N LEU A 67 8.66 -4.73 -8.26
CA LEU A 67 8.56 -6.12 -8.67
C LEU A 67 9.27 -7.05 -7.66
N GLY A 68 8.61 -8.15 -7.31
CA GLY A 68 9.20 -9.21 -6.48
C GLY A 68 9.46 -8.86 -5.00
N GLY A 69 9.11 -7.65 -4.56
CA GLY A 69 9.32 -7.18 -3.19
C GLY A 69 8.02 -7.14 -2.36
N PHE A 70 8.14 -7.37 -1.05
CA PHE A 70 7.08 -7.01 -0.11
C PHE A 70 6.96 -5.48 -0.02
N ILE A 71 5.74 -4.97 -0.08
CA ILE A 71 5.46 -3.55 0.16
C ILE A 71 5.42 -3.31 1.67
N ASP A 72 6.56 -2.97 2.23
CA ASP A 72 6.70 -2.62 3.64
C ASP A 72 6.93 -1.11 3.84
N ARG A 73 7.09 -0.69 5.11
CA ARG A 73 7.37 0.70 5.47
C ARG A 73 8.62 1.27 4.79
N ASN A 74 9.64 0.44 4.56
CA ASN A 74 10.89 0.87 3.96
C ASN A 74 10.74 1.01 2.45
N LYS A 75 9.99 0.12 1.80
CA LYS A 75 9.66 0.25 0.37
C LYS A 75 8.93 1.56 0.09
N ILE A 76 7.99 1.97 0.95
CA ILE A 76 7.30 3.28 0.81
C ILE A 76 8.27 4.45 1.08
N ARG A 77 9.07 4.35 2.16
CA ARG A 77 10.00 5.41 2.56
C ARG A 77 11.10 5.67 1.54
N TYR A 78 11.63 4.62 0.95
CA TYR A 78 12.76 4.64 0.02
C TYR A 78 12.33 4.30 -1.41
N LEU A 79 11.06 4.55 -1.75
CA LEU A 79 10.56 4.36 -3.11
C LEU A 79 11.39 5.13 -4.17
N PRO A 80 11.81 6.40 -3.95
CA PRO A 80 12.70 7.09 -4.88
C PRO A 80 14.01 6.32 -5.14
N ASP A 81 14.63 5.79 -4.09
CA ASP A 81 15.87 5.03 -4.22
C ASP A 81 15.63 3.69 -4.95
N SER A 82 14.52 3.00 -4.63
CA SER A 82 14.12 1.81 -5.38
C SER A 82 13.89 2.09 -6.87
N ILE A 83 13.42 3.30 -7.22
CA ILE A 83 13.25 3.74 -8.61
C ILE A 83 14.61 3.99 -9.26
N ARG A 84 15.54 4.71 -8.59
CA ARG A 84 16.91 4.93 -9.08
C ARG A 84 17.65 3.62 -9.33
N ASP A 85 17.48 2.67 -8.42
CA ASP A 85 18.12 1.35 -8.48
C ASP A 85 17.64 0.49 -9.66
N THR A 86 16.58 0.88 -10.37
CA THR A 86 16.19 0.21 -11.63
C THR A 86 17.18 0.48 -12.76
N GLU A 87 17.97 1.56 -12.67
CA GLU A 87 18.92 2.03 -13.69
C GLU A 87 18.29 2.21 -15.10
N MET A 88 16.95 2.27 -15.18
CA MET A 88 16.22 2.45 -16.42
C MET A 88 16.32 3.90 -16.92
N GLN A 89 16.23 4.09 -18.24
CA GLN A 89 16.21 5.44 -18.81
C GLN A 89 15.03 6.25 -18.28
N GLY A 90 15.32 7.38 -17.62
CA GLY A 90 14.31 8.24 -16.98
C GLY A 90 14.06 7.96 -15.50
N ALA A 91 14.71 6.94 -14.91
CA ALA A 91 14.57 6.59 -13.50
C ALA A 91 14.95 7.75 -12.56
N ASP A 92 16.05 8.45 -12.82
CA ASP A 92 16.48 9.59 -11.99
C ASP A 92 15.48 10.74 -11.98
N VAL A 93 14.83 10.99 -13.13
CA VAL A 93 13.81 12.04 -13.26
C VAL A 93 12.59 11.66 -12.44
N LEU A 94 12.06 10.45 -12.66
CA LEU A 94 10.91 9.94 -11.91
C LEU A 94 11.21 9.88 -10.40
N ALA A 95 12.40 9.43 -10.00
CA ALA A 95 12.81 9.40 -8.61
C ALA A 95 12.83 10.79 -7.97
N GLY A 96 13.32 11.80 -8.70
CA GLY A 96 13.29 13.20 -8.25
C GLY A 96 11.87 13.72 -8.02
N GLU A 97 10.92 13.35 -8.88
CA GLU A 97 9.50 13.69 -8.70
C GLU A 97 8.88 12.96 -7.50
N VAL A 98 9.12 11.65 -7.39
CA VAL A 98 8.59 10.81 -6.29
C VAL A 98 9.19 11.19 -4.94
N GLU A 99 10.39 11.75 -4.91
CA GLU A 99 11.02 12.26 -3.70
C GLU A 99 10.25 13.43 -3.07
N GLN A 100 9.58 14.26 -3.89
CA GLN A 100 8.74 15.36 -3.42
C GLN A 100 7.37 14.91 -2.89
N LEU A 101 6.98 13.66 -3.13
CA LEU A 101 5.71 13.11 -2.69
C LEU A 101 5.78 12.67 -1.23
N ASP A 102 4.67 12.85 -0.51
CA ASP A 102 4.51 12.29 0.82
C ASP A 102 4.30 10.76 0.78
N TYR A 103 4.30 10.12 1.95
CA TYR A 103 4.19 8.66 2.03
C TYR A 103 2.83 8.12 1.55
N ALA A 104 1.74 8.86 1.72
CA ALA A 104 0.43 8.44 1.25
C ALA A 104 0.36 8.51 -0.28
N GLN A 105 0.95 9.55 -0.88
CA GLN A 105 1.07 9.72 -2.33
C GLN A 105 1.95 8.63 -2.95
N ARG A 106 3.09 8.30 -2.32
CA ARG A 106 3.94 7.19 -2.77
C ARG A 106 3.19 5.86 -2.74
N LEU A 107 2.45 5.58 -1.67
CA LEU A 107 1.62 4.39 -1.58
C LEU A 107 0.53 4.37 -2.67
N LYS A 108 -0.12 5.51 -2.92
CA LYS A 108 -1.13 5.65 -3.98
C LYS A 108 -0.56 5.38 -5.37
N LEU A 109 0.67 5.78 -5.66
CA LEU A 109 1.36 5.42 -6.91
C LEU A 109 1.52 3.90 -7.06
N ILE A 110 1.96 3.22 -6.01
CA ILE A 110 2.11 1.75 -6.01
C ILE A 110 0.75 1.08 -6.25
N GLU A 111 -0.30 1.49 -5.54
CA GLU A 111 -1.66 0.97 -5.71
C GLU A 111 -2.22 1.17 -7.13
N SER A 112 -1.78 2.22 -7.84
CA SER A 112 -2.19 2.47 -9.22
C SER A 112 -1.74 1.38 -10.20
N LEU A 113 -0.71 0.60 -9.84
CA LEU A 113 -0.21 -0.54 -10.62
C LEU A 113 -1.09 -1.79 -10.52
N LYS A 114 -1.97 -1.87 -9.50
CA LYS A 114 -2.88 -3.02 -9.27
C LYS A 114 -2.14 -4.37 -9.17
N ILE A 115 -1.02 -4.38 -8.45
CA ILE A 115 -0.18 -5.55 -8.17
C ILE A 115 -0.65 -6.35 -6.95
#